data_AF-A0A8B9LK15-F1
#
_entry.id   AF-A0A8B9LK15-F1
#
_cell.length_a   1.000
_cell.length_b   1.000
_cell.length_c   1.000
_cell.angle_alpha   90.00
_cell.angle_beta   90.00
_cell.angle_gamma   90.00
#
_symmetry.space_group_name_H-M   'P 1'
#
loop_
_entity.id
_entity.type
_entity.pdbx_description
1 polymer ?
#
loop_
_entity_poly.entity_id
_entity_poly.type
_entity_poly.pdbx_seq_one_letter_code
_entity_poly.pdbx_strand_id
1 'polypeptide(L)'
;MILVSLTADELWRGVVADSGSGARKGRGKRTKRKLKKDLNIGQLVGEGIITSQQKPFSFYHYLHEPVCALNQQRWKKYRKIVKTVFNMTARDGRRRSISCLVAVGNGNGAAKNRAIHYLYYIERYNNHTIYHDIDSTFKRTTLRMKKQNEGKFLTSQPACTLQSRETHQALADRKQLNVVEFRDEQGPLPIVVAKPQLGARKDPEQEDEVPNTRLHWADVQAAQGMKRSVWAGVKRTIW
;
A
#
# COMPACT_ATOMS: atom_id res chain seq x y z
N MET A 1 -53.82 11.25 29.19
CA MET A 1 -52.77 12.18 28.69
C MET A 1 -51.75 11.39 27.87
N ILE A 2 -52.10 10.92 26.67
CA ILE A 2 -51.22 10.10 25.78
C ILE A 2 -50.98 10.81 24.43
N LEU A 3 -51.54 11.99 24.24
CA LEU A 3 -51.51 12.71 22.95
C LEU A 3 -50.17 13.39 22.63
N VAL A 4 -49.13 13.25 23.46
CA VAL A 4 -47.83 13.96 23.31
C VAL A 4 -46.60 13.02 23.35
N SER A 5 -46.79 11.71 23.15
CA SER A 5 -45.64 10.80 23.04
C SER A 5 -45.02 10.84 21.64
N LEU A 6 -43.70 11.05 21.58
CA LEU A 6 -42.91 10.95 20.36
C LEU A 6 -42.27 9.58 20.24
N THR A 7 -41.94 9.20 19.01
CA THR A 7 -41.22 7.95 18.75
C THR A 7 -39.78 8.03 19.26
N ALA A 8 -39.18 6.88 19.57
CA ALA A 8 -37.78 6.81 20.02
C ALA A 8 -36.81 7.48 19.02
N ASP A 9 -37.08 7.38 17.72
CA ASP A 9 -36.26 8.02 16.69
C ASP A 9 -36.33 9.55 16.72
N GLU A 10 -37.50 10.13 17.02
CA GLU A 10 -37.66 11.58 17.20
C GLU A 10 -36.92 12.08 18.43
N LEU A 11 -37.02 11.34 19.54
CA LEU A 11 -36.30 11.66 20.78
C LEU A 11 -34.77 11.58 20.57
N TRP A 12 -34.28 10.49 19.97
CA TRP A 12 -32.85 10.31 19.72
C TRP A 12 -32.29 11.30 18.71
N ARG A 13 -33.07 11.73 17.70
CA ARG A 13 -32.65 12.80 16.77
C ARG A 13 -32.32 14.09 17.52
N GLY A 14 -33.14 14.49 18.50
CA GLY A 14 -32.90 15.68 19.33
C GLY A 14 -31.69 15.53 20.27
N VAL A 15 -31.54 14.36 20.91
CA VAL A 15 -30.45 14.11 21.87
C VAL A 15 -29.08 14.03 21.19
N VAL A 16 -28.99 13.42 20.01
CA VAL A 16 -27.72 13.21 19.28
C VAL A 16 -27.28 14.48 18.54
N ALA A 17 -28.23 15.30 18.06
CA ALA A 17 -27.99 16.60 17.43
C ALA A 17 -26.95 16.60 16.26
N ASP A 18 -26.89 15.51 15.50
CA ASP A 18 -25.90 15.31 14.44
C ASP A 18 -26.07 16.25 13.21
N SER A 19 -27.25 16.84 13.03
CA SER A 19 -27.58 17.69 11.87
C SER A 19 -27.39 19.20 12.10
N GLY A 20 -26.98 19.61 13.31
CA GLY A 20 -26.88 21.02 13.69
C GLY A 20 -25.76 21.80 12.99
N SER A 21 -25.86 23.14 13.03
CA SER A 21 -24.86 24.05 12.43
C SER A 21 -23.44 23.85 12.98
N GLY A 22 -23.32 23.44 14.25
CA GLY A 22 -22.05 23.10 14.90
C GLY A 22 -21.36 21.85 14.33
N ALA A 23 -22.13 20.86 13.87
CA ALA A 23 -21.61 19.64 13.26
C ALA A 23 -21.06 19.91 11.85
N ARG A 24 -21.70 20.81 11.09
CA ARG A 24 -21.31 21.15 9.71
C ARG A 24 -19.93 21.82 9.61
N LYS A 25 -19.56 22.66 10.58
CA LYS A 25 -18.29 23.42 10.58
C LYS A 25 -17.27 22.93 11.62
N GLY A 26 -17.48 21.76 12.21
CA GLY A 26 -16.53 21.17 13.17
C GLY A 26 -16.35 21.98 14.45
N ARG A 27 -17.37 22.73 14.89
CA ARG A 27 -17.33 23.57 16.10
C ARG A 27 -17.44 22.77 17.39
N GLY A 28 -17.98 21.54 17.31
CA GLY A 28 -18.12 20.63 18.45
C GLY A 28 -16.86 19.78 18.68
N LYS A 29 -16.40 19.71 19.93
CA LYS A 29 -15.37 18.75 20.36
C LYS A 29 -15.95 17.33 20.33
N ARG A 30 -15.17 16.35 19.84
CA ARG A 30 -15.63 14.95 19.72
C ARG A 30 -15.35 14.08 20.95
N THR A 31 -14.69 14.62 21.97
CA THR A 31 -14.24 13.86 23.15
C THR A 31 -15.38 13.24 23.95
N LYS A 32 -16.55 13.89 24.03
CA LYS A 32 -17.75 13.40 24.75
C LYS A 32 -18.98 13.39 23.84
N ARG A 33 -18.92 12.66 22.72
CA ARG A 33 -20.07 12.53 21.82
C ARG A 33 -21.12 11.59 22.41
N LYS A 34 -22.38 12.01 22.44
CA LYS A 34 -23.52 11.16 22.84
C LYS A 34 -23.71 10.06 21.79
N LEU A 35 -23.88 8.82 22.24
CA LEU A 35 -24.12 7.67 21.38
C LEU A 35 -25.60 7.25 21.50
N LYS A 36 -26.25 6.99 20.37
CA LYS A 36 -27.60 6.42 20.35
C LYS A 36 -27.53 5.00 20.89
N LYS A 37 -28.32 4.69 21.90
CA LYS A 37 -28.50 3.33 22.42
C LYS A 37 -29.89 2.85 22.02
N ASP A 38 -29.97 1.66 21.44
CA ASP A 38 -31.25 1.03 21.17
C ASP A 38 -31.78 0.44 22.48
N LEU A 39 -32.99 0.83 22.85
CA LEU A 39 -33.64 0.44 24.10
C LEU A 39 -34.49 -0.82 23.93
N ASN A 40 -34.77 -1.24 22.70
CA ASN A 40 -35.57 -2.43 22.39
C ASN A 40 -34.72 -3.71 22.34
N ILE A 41 -33.40 -3.59 22.26
CA ILE A 41 -32.48 -4.73 22.31
C ILE A 41 -32.51 -5.34 23.71
N GLY A 42 -32.87 -6.63 23.78
CA GLY A 42 -32.94 -7.38 25.03
C GLY A 42 -34.27 -7.29 25.78
N GLN A 43 -35.31 -6.69 25.17
CA GLN A 43 -36.68 -6.74 25.71
C GLN A 43 -37.47 -7.85 25.01
N LEU A 44 -38.02 -8.79 25.79
CA LEU A 44 -38.94 -9.80 25.28
C LEU A 44 -40.37 -9.25 25.29
N VAL A 45 -41.14 -9.54 24.24
CA VAL A 45 -42.53 -9.08 24.12
C VAL A 45 -43.37 -9.78 25.18
N GLY A 46 -44.00 -9.01 26.07
CA GLY A 46 -44.87 -9.51 27.15
C GLY A 46 -44.21 -9.57 28.53
N GLU A 47 -42.91 -9.26 28.63
CA GLU A 47 -42.26 -8.97 29.90
C GLU A 47 -42.55 -7.52 30.33
N GLY A 48 -43.08 -7.35 31.54
CA GLY A 48 -43.35 -6.05 32.15
C GLY A 48 -43.00 -6.07 33.63
N ILE A 49 -43.02 -4.90 34.28
CA ILE A 49 -42.75 -4.78 35.72
C ILE A 49 -43.71 -5.66 36.55
N ILE A 50 -44.92 -5.86 36.03
CA ILE A 50 -45.88 -6.85 36.54
C ILE A 50 -45.72 -8.09 35.67
N THR A 51 -45.20 -9.17 36.26
CA THR A 51 -44.99 -10.44 35.57
C THR A 51 -46.33 -11.12 35.28
N SER A 52 -46.75 -11.09 34.02
CA SER A 52 -47.80 -11.99 33.52
C SER A 52 -47.12 -13.20 32.89
N GLN A 53 -47.46 -14.40 33.36
CA GLN A 53 -46.89 -15.67 32.91
C GLN A 53 -47.26 -15.94 31.44
N GLN A 54 -46.38 -15.63 30.50
CA GLN A 54 -46.52 -16.09 29.11
C GLN A 54 -45.98 -17.52 28.99
N LYS A 55 -46.86 -18.47 28.67
CA LYS A 55 -46.49 -19.86 28.36
C LYS A 55 -45.89 -19.93 26.94
N PRO A 56 -44.77 -20.64 26.73
CA PRO A 56 -44.19 -20.79 25.39
C PRO A 56 -45.05 -21.74 24.53
N PHE A 57 -45.36 -21.31 23.30
CA PHE A 57 -45.86 -22.20 22.25
C PHE A 57 -44.64 -22.77 21.52
N SER A 58 -44.47 -24.09 21.52
CA SER A 58 -43.33 -24.79 20.92
C SER A 58 -43.40 -24.75 19.39
N PHE A 59 -42.47 -24.04 18.75
CA PHE A 59 -42.28 -24.10 17.31
C PHE A 59 -40.81 -24.37 17.00
N TYR A 60 -40.53 -25.55 16.44
CA TYR A 60 -39.24 -25.89 15.87
C TYR A 60 -39.10 -25.15 14.53
N HIS A 61 -38.07 -24.32 14.40
CA HIS A 61 -37.64 -23.80 13.10
C HIS A 61 -36.16 -24.08 12.90
N TYR A 62 -35.88 -24.88 11.87
CA TYR A 62 -34.55 -25.16 11.35
C TYR A 62 -33.88 -23.85 10.94
N LEU A 63 -32.74 -23.54 11.55
CA LEU A 63 -31.84 -22.50 11.08
C LEU A 63 -31.06 -23.04 9.88
N HIS A 64 -31.38 -22.57 8.68
CA HIS A 64 -30.47 -22.69 7.55
C HIS A 64 -29.31 -21.70 7.75
N GLU A 65 -28.09 -22.22 7.76
CA GLU A 65 -26.87 -21.41 7.73
C GLU A 65 -26.82 -20.57 6.43
N PRO A 66 -26.53 -19.26 6.50
CA PRO A 66 -26.23 -18.49 5.30
C PRO A 66 -24.84 -18.86 4.77
N VAL A 67 -24.81 -19.67 3.71
CA VAL A 67 -23.64 -19.88 2.86
C VAL A 67 -23.40 -18.60 2.06
N CYS A 68 -22.54 -17.71 2.58
CA CYS A 68 -22.04 -16.54 1.85
C CYS A 68 -20.51 -16.53 1.84
N ALA A 69 -19.90 -17.62 1.39
CA ALA A 69 -18.46 -17.69 1.13
C ALA A 69 -18.14 -17.19 -0.28
N LEU A 70 -18.36 -15.90 -0.54
CA LEU A 70 -17.88 -15.27 -1.78
C LEU A 70 -16.40 -14.94 -1.61
N ASN A 71 -15.56 -15.93 -1.94
CA ASN A 71 -14.18 -15.83 -2.36
C ASN A 71 -13.33 -14.76 -1.63
N GLN A 72 -12.99 -15.03 -0.37
CA GLN A 72 -12.04 -14.23 0.40
C GLN A 72 -10.61 -14.47 -0.08
N GLN A 73 -10.22 -13.88 -1.21
CA GLN A 73 -8.81 -13.62 -1.44
C GLN A 73 -8.38 -12.52 -0.46
N ARG A 74 -7.56 -12.88 0.53
CA ARG A 74 -7.13 -11.99 1.60
C ARG A 74 -6.00 -11.08 1.12
N TRP A 75 -6.37 -9.87 0.71
CA TRP A 75 -5.44 -8.83 0.25
C TRP A 75 -4.64 -8.20 1.37
N LYS A 76 -3.31 -8.16 1.21
CA LYS A 76 -2.44 -7.35 2.08
C LYS A 76 -2.45 -5.91 1.57
N LYS A 77 -2.97 -5.00 2.40
CA LYS A 77 -3.04 -3.56 2.09
C LYS A 77 -1.74 -2.88 2.48
N TYR A 78 -0.87 -2.67 1.49
CA TYR A 78 0.43 -2.05 1.70
C TYR A 78 0.31 -0.52 1.69
N ARG A 79 0.12 0.02 2.89
CA ARG A 79 0.26 1.45 3.24
C ARG A 79 -0.69 2.43 2.55
N LYS A 80 -1.61 2.99 3.33
CA LYS A 80 -2.50 4.08 2.95
C LYS A 80 -1.93 5.39 3.50
N ILE A 81 -1.43 6.28 2.63
CA ILE A 81 -1.12 7.65 3.07
C ILE A 81 -2.40 8.45 2.96
N VAL A 82 -2.90 8.97 4.09
CA VAL A 82 -4.14 9.76 4.14
C VAL A 82 -3.80 11.18 4.54
N LYS A 83 -4.27 12.13 3.74
CA LYS A 83 -4.14 13.57 4.02
C LYS A 83 -5.53 14.18 4.06
N THR A 84 -5.77 15.01 5.08
CA THR A 84 -6.93 15.89 5.09
C THR A 84 -6.58 17.13 4.29
N VAL A 85 -7.41 17.46 3.31
CA VAL A 85 -7.27 18.65 2.46
C VAL A 85 -8.50 19.54 2.58
N PHE A 86 -8.38 20.80 2.22
CA PHE A 86 -9.47 21.77 2.31
C PHE A 86 -9.61 22.54 1.01
N ASN A 87 -10.85 22.82 0.60
CA ASN A 87 -11.15 23.73 -0.49
C ASN A 87 -12.14 24.81 -0.02
N MET A 88 -12.00 26.03 -0.52
CA MET A 88 -12.94 27.12 -0.24
C MET A 88 -14.13 27.04 -1.21
N THR A 89 -15.33 27.27 -0.70
CA THR A 89 -16.56 27.29 -1.51
C THR A 89 -17.37 28.52 -1.13
N ALA A 90 -18.06 29.12 -2.11
CA ALA A 90 -18.83 30.35 -1.88
C ALA A 90 -19.94 30.19 -0.82
N ARG A 91 -20.58 29.01 -0.76
CA ARG A 91 -21.70 28.74 0.16
C ARG A 91 -21.25 28.24 1.53
N ASP A 92 -20.45 27.18 1.55
CA ASP A 92 -20.10 26.48 2.80
C ASP A 92 -18.81 27.00 3.45
N GLY A 93 -18.02 27.79 2.73
CA GLY A 93 -16.70 28.23 3.15
C GLY A 93 -15.68 27.09 3.07
N ARG A 94 -14.87 26.91 4.13
CA ARG A 94 -13.80 25.90 4.19
C ARG A 94 -14.37 24.48 4.25
N ARG A 95 -14.40 23.79 3.12
CA ARG A 95 -14.88 22.41 2.99
C ARG A 95 -13.73 21.41 3.16
N ARG A 96 -13.87 20.47 4.09
CA ARG A 96 -12.90 19.41 4.34
C ARG A 96 -13.12 18.23 3.37
N SER A 97 -12.04 17.75 2.77
CA SER A 97 -12.00 16.53 1.97
C SER A 97 -10.84 15.63 2.44
N ILE A 98 -10.91 14.34 2.12
CA ILE A 98 -9.84 13.38 2.43
C ILE A 98 -9.22 12.95 1.11
N SER A 99 -7.93 13.23 0.94
CA SER A 99 -7.11 12.68 -0.13
C SER A 99 -6.34 11.47 0.38
N CYS A 100 -6.31 10.39 -0.39
CA CYS A 100 -5.54 9.21 -0.04
C CYS A 100 -4.71 8.70 -1.21
N LEU A 101 -3.44 8.41 -0.95
CA LEU A 101 -2.58 7.65 -1.83
C LEU A 101 -2.60 6.19 -1.38
N VAL A 102 -2.87 5.30 -2.32
CA VAL A 102 -2.95 3.86 -2.10
C VAL A 102 -2.07 3.20 -3.14
N ALA A 103 -1.09 2.41 -2.69
CA ALA A 103 -0.44 1.44 -3.54
C ALA A 103 -1.19 0.12 -3.37
N VAL A 104 -1.49 -0.55 -4.47
CA VAL A 104 -2.00 -1.92 -4.42
C VAL A 104 -1.04 -2.81 -5.16
N GLY A 105 -0.52 -3.77 -4.42
CA GLY A 105 0.26 -4.87 -4.93
C GLY A 105 -0.60 -6.10 -4.80
N ASN A 106 -0.61 -6.88 -5.84
CA ASN A 106 -1.35 -8.11 -5.88
C ASN A 106 -0.77 -9.11 -4.90
N GLY A 107 0.49 -9.51 -5.05
CA GLY A 107 0.83 -10.87 -4.67
C GLY A 107 0.03 -11.90 -5.52
N ASN A 108 -1.30 -11.73 -5.70
CA ASN A 108 -2.15 -12.05 -6.88
C ASN A 108 -3.57 -11.32 -7.00
N GLY A 109 -3.77 -10.08 -6.51
CA GLY A 109 -4.70 -8.96 -6.94
C GLY A 109 -6.16 -8.70 -6.44
N ALA A 110 -6.40 -7.68 -5.58
CA ALA A 110 -7.57 -6.77 -5.67
C ALA A 110 -7.31 -5.39 -5.04
N ALA A 111 -7.50 -4.35 -5.85
CA ALA A 111 -7.37 -2.94 -5.48
C ALA A 111 -8.74 -2.26 -5.38
N LYS A 112 -8.79 -1.08 -4.76
CA LYS A 112 -9.94 -0.18 -4.98
C LYS A 112 -10.08 0.09 -6.48
N ASN A 113 -11.29 0.02 -7.01
CA ASN A 113 -11.65 -0.05 -8.43
C ASN A 113 -10.82 0.85 -9.36
N ARG A 114 -10.42 2.08 -8.98
CA ARG A 114 -9.58 2.94 -9.83
C ARG A 114 -8.12 2.52 -9.96
N ALA A 115 -7.51 1.96 -8.91
CA ALA A 115 -6.08 1.59 -8.93
C ALA A 115 -5.82 0.31 -9.76
N ILE A 116 -6.84 -0.52 -9.99
CA ILE A 116 -6.74 -1.71 -10.86
C ILE A 116 -6.44 -1.29 -12.31
N HIS A 117 -6.99 -0.16 -12.76
CA HIS A 117 -6.81 0.29 -14.14
C HIS A 117 -5.39 0.83 -14.44
N TYR A 118 -4.57 1.06 -13.42
CA TYR A 118 -3.21 1.59 -13.56
C TYR A 118 -2.17 0.62 -12.97
N LEU A 119 -2.38 -0.68 -13.17
CA LEU A 119 -1.43 -1.70 -12.76
C LEU A 119 -0.19 -1.65 -13.64
N TYR A 120 0.97 -1.68 -12.99
CA TYR A 120 2.26 -1.81 -13.65
C TYR A 120 2.84 -3.19 -13.33
N TYR A 121 3.29 -3.90 -14.35
CA TYR A 121 4.10 -5.08 -14.16
C TYR A 121 5.55 -4.64 -13.88
N ILE A 122 6.14 -5.19 -12.82
CA ILE A 122 7.51 -4.89 -12.42
C ILE A 122 8.30 -6.18 -12.54
N GLU A 123 9.21 -6.21 -13.51
CA GLU A 123 10.15 -7.31 -13.68
C GLU A 123 11.20 -7.30 -12.57
N ARG A 124 11.47 -8.49 -12.02
CA ARG A 124 12.37 -8.70 -10.88
C ARG A 124 13.44 -9.73 -11.26
N TYR A 125 14.70 -9.43 -10.95
CA TYR A 125 15.81 -10.38 -11.07
C TYR A 125 15.75 -11.40 -9.93
N ASN A 126 15.79 -12.68 -10.26
CA ASN A 126 15.69 -13.82 -9.33
C ASN A 126 14.55 -13.66 -8.30
N ASN A 127 13.43 -13.05 -8.73
CA ASN A 127 12.26 -12.74 -7.91
C ASN A 127 12.49 -11.88 -6.65
N HIS A 128 13.70 -11.38 -6.38
CA HIS A 128 14.02 -10.69 -5.12
C HIS A 128 14.56 -9.27 -5.31
N THR A 129 15.22 -8.96 -6.44
CA THR A 129 15.90 -7.68 -6.64
C THR A 129 15.64 -7.11 -8.02
N ILE A 130 16.24 -5.95 -8.29
CA ILE A 130 16.16 -5.23 -9.56
C ILE A 130 17.33 -5.66 -10.46
N TYR A 131 17.20 -5.55 -11.79
CA TYR A 131 18.26 -5.98 -12.72
C TYR A 131 19.53 -5.10 -12.64
N HIS A 132 19.34 -3.78 -12.55
CA HIS A 132 20.43 -2.79 -12.55
C HIS A 132 20.13 -1.67 -11.55
N ASP A 133 21.15 -0.89 -11.21
CA ASP A 133 21.00 0.34 -10.42
C ASP A 133 20.17 1.37 -11.20
N ILE A 134 19.26 2.05 -10.52
CA ILE A 134 18.30 2.99 -11.11
C ILE A 134 18.39 4.32 -10.40
N ASP A 135 18.71 5.34 -11.16
CA ASP A 135 18.59 6.73 -10.77
C ASP A 135 17.47 7.37 -11.59
N SER A 136 16.44 7.87 -10.91
CA SER A 136 15.35 8.57 -11.57
C SER A 136 14.94 9.82 -10.81
N THR A 137 14.59 10.85 -11.56
CA THR A 137 14.16 12.13 -11.04
C THR A 137 12.73 12.39 -11.49
N PHE A 138 11.82 12.51 -10.52
CA PHE A 138 10.45 12.94 -10.78
C PHE A 138 10.24 14.30 -10.13
N LYS A 139 10.12 15.34 -10.97
CA LYS A 139 10.07 16.74 -10.52
C LYS A 139 11.31 17.08 -9.67
N ARG A 140 11.13 17.39 -8.38
CA ARG A 140 12.21 17.68 -7.44
C ARG A 140 12.62 16.47 -6.59
N THR A 141 11.95 15.34 -6.74
CA THR A 141 12.23 14.12 -5.97
C THR A 141 13.15 13.22 -6.79
N THR A 142 14.33 12.92 -6.25
CA THR A 142 15.27 11.98 -6.85
C THR A 142 15.22 10.65 -6.09
N LEU A 143 15.11 9.56 -6.83
CA LEU A 143 15.06 8.20 -6.31
C LEU A 143 16.25 7.45 -6.86
N ARG A 144 17.00 6.85 -5.94
CA ARG A 144 18.21 6.08 -6.24
C ARG A 144 18.02 4.71 -5.64
N MET A 145 17.96 3.69 -6.49
CA MET A 145 17.76 2.31 -6.11
C MET A 145 18.97 1.52 -6.58
N LYS A 146 19.57 0.73 -5.69
CA LYS A 146 20.71 -0.12 -6.03
C LYS A 146 20.34 -1.59 -5.97
N LYS A 147 20.81 -2.38 -6.93
CA LYS A 147 20.74 -3.84 -6.89
C LYS A 147 21.49 -4.31 -5.66
N GLN A 148 20.87 -5.21 -4.90
CA GLN A 148 21.49 -5.89 -3.77
C GLN A 148 21.47 -7.40 -4.01
N ASN A 149 22.47 -8.09 -3.45
CA ASN A 149 22.55 -9.55 -3.42
C ASN A 149 21.58 -10.11 -2.38
N GLU A 150 21.32 -11.41 -2.47
CA GLU A 150 20.47 -12.13 -1.53
C GLU A 150 20.97 -11.97 -0.09
N GLY A 151 20.04 -11.92 0.87
CA GLY A 151 20.36 -11.69 2.29
C GLY A 151 20.58 -10.22 2.70
N LYS A 152 20.74 -9.28 1.76
CA LYS A 152 20.76 -7.84 2.09
C LYS A 152 19.32 -7.31 2.23
N PHE A 153 18.99 -6.84 3.43
CA PHE A 153 17.64 -6.38 3.78
C PHE A 153 17.20 -5.11 3.04
N LEU A 154 15.89 -4.97 2.83
CA LEU A 154 15.28 -3.79 2.23
C LEU A 154 15.46 -2.56 3.14
N THR A 155 16.30 -1.62 2.72
CA THR A 155 16.60 -0.39 3.49
C THR A 155 15.84 0.84 3.01
N SER A 156 15.07 0.76 1.91
CA SER A 156 14.51 1.93 1.22
C SER A 156 12.98 1.92 1.05
N GLN A 157 12.43 3.13 0.89
CA GLN A 157 11.02 3.43 0.70
C GLN A 157 10.65 3.34 -0.79
N PRO A 158 9.58 2.62 -1.18
CA PRO A 158 9.19 2.52 -2.58
C PRO A 158 8.23 3.66 -2.97
N ALA A 159 8.57 4.41 -4.01
CA ALA A 159 7.59 5.07 -4.86
C ALA A 159 8.22 5.32 -6.23
N CYS A 160 7.52 4.92 -7.29
CA CYS A 160 7.69 5.28 -8.70
C CYS A 160 9.14 5.35 -9.23
N THR A 161 9.63 4.28 -9.87
CA THR A 161 10.44 4.33 -11.12
C THR A 161 10.99 2.96 -11.52
N LEU A 162 10.11 2.05 -11.92
CA LEU A 162 10.53 0.72 -12.38
C LEU A 162 10.06 0.38 -13.80
N GLN A 163 9.51 1.35 -14.54
CA GLN A 163 8.80 1.08 -15.79
C GLN A 163 9.71 0.99 -17.03
N SER A 164 10.91 1.57 -17.02
CA SER A 164 11.84 1.59 -18.17
C SER A 164 13.07 0.71 -17.93
N ARG A 165 12.90 -0.62 -17.87
CA ARG A 165 13.99 -1.55 -17.56
C ARG A 165 14.40 -2.36 -18.78
N GLU A 166 15.70 -2.48 -19.00
CA GLU A 166 16.27 -3.53 -19.85
C GLU A 166 16.45 -4.79 -19.01
N THR A 167 15.95 -5.93 -19.49
CA THR A 167 16.25 -7.24 -18.88
C THR A 167 17.59 -7.75 -19.40
N HIS A 168 18.21 -8.69 -18.68
CA HIS A 168 19.42 -9.36 -19.19
C HIS A 168 19.21 -10.04 -20.54
N GLN A 169 18.00 -10.55 -20.79
CA GLN A 169 17.64 -11.13 -22.07
C GLN A 169 17.59 -10.07 -23.17
N ALA A 170 16.85 -8.97 -22.94
CA ALA A 170 16.79 -7.86 -23.89
C ALA A 170 18.17 -7.24 -24.16
N LEU A 171 19.02 -7.14 -23.13
CA LEU A 171 20.41 -6.68 -23.25
C LEU A 171 21.25 -7.64 -24.10
N ALA A 172 21.14 -8.95 -23.85
CA ALA A 172 21.84 -9.99 -24.61
C ALA A 172 21.42 -9.95 -26.08
N ASP A 173 20.12 -9.87 -26.35
CA ASP A 173 19.57 -9.84 -27.70
C ASP A 173 19.98 -8.56 -28.45
N ARG A 174 19.95 -7.41 -27.77
CA ARG A 174 20.34 -6.11 -28.35
C ARG A 174 21.83 -6.05 -28.72
N LYS A 175 22.69 -6.54 -27.83
CA LYS A 175 24.15 -6.55 -28.04
C LYS A 175 24.65 -7.78 -28.80
N GLN A 176 23.79 -8.78 -28.97
CA GLN A 176 24.13 -10.10 -29.52
C GLN A 176 25.31 -10.75 -28.78
N LEU A 177 25.35 -10.65 -27.45
CA LEU A 177 26.42 -11.18 -26.61
C LEU A 177 25.84 -11.87 -25.37
N ASN A 178 26.60 -12.81 -24.81
CA ASN A 178 26.21 -13.51 -23.59
C ASN A 178 26.36 -12.57 -22.39
N VAL A 179 25.32 -12.51 -21.55
CA VAL A 179 25.38 -11.77 -20.29
C VAL A 179 25.86 -12.71 -19.20
N VAL A 180 26.99 -12.36 -18.58
CA VAL A 180 27.65 -13.17 -17.54
C VAL A 180 27.63 -12.40 -16.22
N GLU A 181 27.26 -13.07 -15.12
CA GLU A 181 27.34 -12.54 -13.76
C GLU A 181 28.51 -13.20 -13.02
N PHE A 182 29.37 -12.38 -12.43
CA PHE A 182 30.40 -12.82 -11.49
C PHE A 182 29.93 -12.57 -10.07
N ARG A 183 30.12 -13.56 -9.19
CA ARG A 183 29.74 -13.48 -7.78
C ARG A 183 30.96 -13.75 -6.92
N ASP A 184 31.23 -12.87 -5.96
CA ASP A 184 32.35 -13.01 -5.04
C ASP A 184 32.31 -14.35 -4.29
N GLU A 185 31.12 -14.85 -3.97
CA GLU A 185 30.91 -16.15 -3.28
C GLU A 185 31.39 -17.36 -4.10
N GLN A 186 31.34 -17.28 -5.43
CA GLN A 186 31.74 -18.37 -6.34
C GLN A 186 33.14 -18.15 -6.95
N GLY A 187 33.82 -17.07 -6.54
CA GLY A 187 35.14 -16.71 -7.06
C GLY A 187 35.10 -16.36 -8.57
N PRO A 188 36.07 -16.81 -9.37
CA PRO A 188 36.21 -16.42 -10.77
C PRO A 188 35.25 -17.15 -11.73
N LEU A 189 34.35 -18.01 -11.22
CA LEU A 189 33.47 -18.83 -12.05
C LEU A 189 32.42 -17.97 -12.77
N PRO A 190 32.38 -17.95 -14.12
CA PRO A 190 31.38 -17.18 -14.86
C PRO A 190 30.03 -17.89 -14.87
N ILE A 191 28.97 -17.18 -14.45
CA ILE A 191 27.59 -17.67 -14.55
C ILE A 191 26.94 -17.00 -15.76
N VAL A 192 26.55 -17.78 -16.77
CA VAL A 192 25.81 -17.25 -17.92
C VAL A 192 24.35 -17.04 -17.54
N VAL A 193 23.91 -15.78 -17.51
CA VAL A 193 22.56 -15.39 -17.07
C VAL A 193 21.58 -15.29 -18.24
N ALA A 194 22.06 -14.84 -19.40
CA ALA A 194 21.26 -14.76 -20.62
C ALA A 194 22.11 -15.02 -21.86
N LYS A 195 21.49 -15.66 -22.85
CA LYS A 195 22.08 -15.90 -24.17
C LYS A 195 21.21 -15.23 -25.24
N PRO A 196 21.80 -14.60 -26.26
CA PRO A 196 21.04 -14.01 -27.35
C PRO A 196 20.30 -15.08 -28.15
N GLN A 197 19.04 -14.84 -28.49
CA GLN A 197 18.21 -15.80 -29.23
C GLN A 197 18.74 -16.07 -30.64
N LEU A 198 19.32 -15.05 -31.29
CA LEU A 198 19.85 -15.13 -32.65
C LEU A 198 21.32 -15.63 -32.70
N GLY A 199 21.87 -16.06 -31.57
CA GLY A 199 23.28 -16.42 -31.44
C GLY A 199 24.18 -15.22 -31.12
N ALA A 200 25.37 -15.51 -30.60
CA ALA A 200 26.32 -14.50 -30.18
C ALA A 200 27.21 -14.06 -31.34
N ARG A 201 27.45 -12.74 -31.45
CA ARG A 201 28.45 -12.16 -32.33
C ARG A 201 29.84 -12.67 -31.93
N LYS A 202 30.72 -12.86 -32.93
CA LYS A 202 32.10 -13.33 -32.73
C LYS A 202 33.06 -12.23 -32.27
N ASP A 203 32.84 -10.98 -32.72
CA ASP A 203 33.71 -9.87 -32.34
C ASP A 203 33.34 -9.32 -30.95
N PRO A 204 34.33 -9.05 -30.08
CA PRO A 204 34.10 -8.45 -28.77
C PRO A 204 33.71 -6.96 -28.86
N GLU A 205 33.13 -6.44 -27.77
CA GLU A 205 32.96 -4.98 -27.63
C GLU A 205 34.32 -4.30 -27.44
N GLN A 206 34.46 -3.09 -27.96
CA GLN A 206 35.64 -2.26 -27.74
C GLN A 206 35.67 -1.79 -26.29
N GLU A 207 36.79 -2.01 -25.61
CA GLU A 207 37.01 -1.56 -24.24
C GLU A 207 37.64 -0.16 -24.24
N ASP A 208 36.97 0.80 -23.61
CA ASP A 208 37.54 2.13 -23.36
C ASP A 208 38.40 2.08 -22.08
N GLU A 209 39.64 2.59 -22.14
CA GLU A 209 40.53 2.65 -20.96
C GLU A 209 39.91 3.49 -19.81
N VAL A 210 39.17 4.54 -20.16
CA VAL A 210 38.48 5.41 -19.20
C VAL A 210 37.03 5.61 -19.64
N PRO A 211 36.06 4.94 -18.99
CA PRO A 211 34.66 5.07 -19.38
C PRO A 211 34.11 6.45 -18.99
N ASN A 212 33.46 7.12 -19.94
CA ASN A 212 32.79 8.40 -19.69
C ASN A 212 31.41 8.22 -19.03
N THR A 213 31.37 7.51 -17.90
CA THR A 213 30.13 7.26 -17.14
C THR A 213 29.93 8.33 -16.08
N ARG A 214 28.73 8.89 -16.00
CA ARG A 214 28.39 9.87 -14.96
C ARG A 214 28.40 9.20 -13.58
N LEU A 215 29.39 9.55 -12.76
CA LEU A 215 29.49 9.09 -11.38
C LEU A 215 28.74 10.02 -10.42
N HIS A 216 28.20 9.43 -9.35
CA HIS A 216 27.59 10.19 -8.27
C HIS A 216 28.55 10.31 -7.09
N TRP A 217 28.86 11.54 -6.70
CA TRP A 217 29.87 11.85 -5.67
C TRP A 217 29.64 11.10 -4.34
N ALA A 218 28.40 11.00 -3.86
CA ALA A 218 28.10 10.29 -2.61
C ALA A 218 28.47 8.79 -2.63
N ASP A 219 28.52 8.15 -3.80
CA ASP A 219 28.91 6.75 -3.94
C ASP A 219 30.44 6.63 -3.95
N VAL A 220 31.11 7.56 -4.62
CA VAL A 220 32.58 7.69 -4.59
C VAL A 220 33.07 7.90 -3.16
N GLN A 221 32.45 8.81 -2.41
CA GLN A 221 32.78 9.03 -1.00
C GLN A 221 32.52 7.81 -0.11
N ALA A 222 31.48 7.03 -0.42
CA ALA A 222 31.19 5.81 0.32
C ALA A 222 32.25 4.74 0.05
N ALA A 223 32.66 4.57 -1.22
CA ALA A 223 33.72 3.63 -1.61
C ALA A 223 35.09 4.01 -1.02
N GLN A 224 35.39 5.31 -0.96
CA GLN A 224 36.64 5.83 -0.37
C GLN A 224 36.61 5.92 1.17
N GLY A 225 35.53 5.49 1.84
CA GLY A 225 35.39 5.59 3.30
C GLY A 225 35.29 7.03 3.84
N MET A 226 35.09 8.02 2.97
CA MET A 226 34.99 9.44 3.34
C MET A 226 33.62 9.82 3.89
N LYS A 227 32.60 8.98 3.68
CA LYS A 227 31.22 9.24 4.11
C LYS A 227 31.07 9.05 5.63
N ARG A 228 31.08 10.15 6.38
CA ARG A 228 30.84 10.16 7.83
C ARG A 228 29.38 10.45 8.13
N SER A 229 28.62 9.41 8.51
CA SER A 229 27.26 9.56 9.01
C SER A 229 26.98 8.55 10.11
N VAL A 230 26.71 9.07 11.31
CA VAL A 230 26.34 8.26 12.49
C VAL A 230 25.06 7.43 12.21
N TRP A 231 24.23 7.89 11.27
CA TRP A 231 22.96 7.27 10.93
C TRP A 231 23.03 6.17 9.87
N ALA A 232 24.17 6.00 9.19
CA ALA A 232 24.28 5.09 8.05
C ALA A 232 24.33 3.60 8.46
N GLY A 233 24.96 3.28 9.60
CA GLY A 233 25.18 1.91 10.08
C GLY A 233 24.25 1.48 11.22
N VAL A 234 23.17 2.22 11.47
CA VAL A 234 22.28 1.95 12.62
C VAL A 234 21.55 0.62 12.42
N LYS A 235 21.63 -0.26 13.42
CA LYS A 235 20.90 -1.54 13.46
C LYS A 235 19.39 -1.26 13.49
N ARG A 236 18.62 -1.92 12.61
CA ARG A 236 17.16 -1.80 12.50
C ARG A 236 16.52 -3.17 12.62
N THR A 237 15.23 -3.20 12.98
CA THR A 237 14.44 -4.44 12.95
C THR A 237 14.31 -4.96 11.53
N ILE A 238 14.27 -6.28 11.39
CA ILE A 238 14.10 -6.99 10.12
C ILE A 238 12.64 -6.84 9.67
N TRP A 239 12.42 -6.60 8.36
CA TRP A 239 11.11 -6.38 7.74
C TRP A 239 10.82 -7.37 6.62
#